data_AF-A0A7S0AWJ3-F1
#
_entry.id   AF-A0A7S0AWJ3-F1
#
_cell.length_a   1.000
_cell.length_b   1.000
_cell.length_c   1.000
_cell.angle_alpha   90.00
_cell.angle_beta   90.00
_cell.angle_gamma   90.00
#
_symmetry.space_group_name_H-M   'P 1'
#
loop_
_entity.id
_entity.type
_entity.pdbx_description
1 polymer ?
#
loop_
_entity_poly.entity_id
_entity_poly.type
_entity_poly.pdbx_seq_one_letter_code
_entity_poly.pdbx_strand_id
1 'polypeptide(L)'
;FPRLSAIGMLLLLVFYIFAVMTTTLFKDLPLSEDYFNNLAASLFTLFQFMTMEWSEVTREVMEYYSWAWAPFVIFVAISGFIVFNLIIAVICDAVAIIESGKHDDDERSVGGQTDGTRIDESTQKKIQDLNKQLTGLVFAQRQMQQQIDNLTREYYALQGIPLDGPDGETAA
;
A
#
# COMPACT_ATOMS: atom_id res chain seq x y z
N PHE A 1 -4.46 15.37 6.40
CA PHE A 1 -3.93 16.25 7.47
C PHE A 1 -4.48 16.02 8.89
N PRO A 2 -5.80 15.91 9.18
CA PRO A 2 -6.31 15.86 10.56
C PRO A 2 -5.74 14.68 11.38
N ARG A 3 -5.57 13.52 10.73
CA ARG A 3 -5.04 12.30 11.34
C ARG A 3 -3.55 12.41 11.72
N LEU A 4 -2.74 13.03 10.85
CA LEU A 4 -1.31 13.25 11.10
C LEU A 4 -1.08 14.21 12.28
N SER A 5 -1.87 15.29 12.35
CA SER A 5 -1.79 16.24 13.45
C SER A 5 -2.20 15.60 14.79
N ALA A 6 -3.21 14.74 14.80
CA ALA A 6 -3.60 14.01 16.00
C ALA A 6 -2.47 13.09 16.54
N ILE A 7 -1.78 12.36 15.65
CA ILE A 7 -0.65 11.50 16.03
C ILE A 7 0.54 12.34 16.52
N GLY A 8 0.87 13.43 15.82
CA GLY A 8 1.92 14.36 16.25
C GLY A 8 1.62 15.04 17.58
N MET A 9 0.36 15.42 17.83
CA MET A 9 -0.07 15.99 19.11
C MET A 9 0.04 14.97 20.25
N LEU A 10 -0.32 13.70 19.98
CA LEU A 10 -0.10 12.61 20.92
C LEU A 10 1.39 12.40 21.22
N LEU A 11 2.26 12.43 20.20
CA LEU A 11 3.71 12.35 20.39
C LEU A 11 4.20 13.45 21.33
N LEU A 12 3.83 14.71 21.06
CA LEU A 12 4.21 15.86 21.88
C LEU A 12 3.71 15.75 23.32
N LEU A 13 2.48 15.25 23.52
CA LEU A 13 1.92 15.03 24.85
C LEU A 13 2.72 13.98 25.63
N VAL A 14 3.02 12.84 25.01
CA VAL A 14 3.86 11.79 25.61
C VAL A 14 5.25 12.36 25.92
N PHE A 15 5.83 13.11 24.99
CA PHE A 15 7.11 13.77 25.17
C PHE A 15 7.13 14.70 26.38
N TYR A 16 6.09 15.52 26.55
CA TYR A 16 5.96 16.45 27.66
C TYR A 16 5.80 15.74 29.01
N ILE A 17 4.98 14.70 29.07
CA ILE A 17 4.77 13.91 30.29
C ILE A 17 6.09 13.27 30.74
N PHE A 18 6.81 12.64 29.81
CA PHE A 18 8.10 12.04 30.13
C PHE A 18 9.14 13.09 30.50
N ALA A 19 9.18 14.25 29.83
CA ALA A 19 10.12 15.32 30.17
C ALA A 19 9.92 15.81 31.60
N VAL A 20 8.67 16.09 32.00
CA VAL A 20 8.37 16.49 33.38
C VAL A 20 8.71 15.35 34.34
N MET A 21 8.35 14.11 34.02
CA MET A 21 8.66 12.94 34.86
C MET A 21 10.18 12.83 35.10
N THR A 22 10.99 12.83 34.06
CA THR A 22 12.45 12.66 34.18
C THR A 22 13.13 13.85 34.84
N THR A 23 12.69 15.08 34.57
CA THR A 23 13.18 16.25 35.31
C THR A 23 12.85 16.11 36.79
N THR A 24 11.62 15.76 37.16
CA THR A 24 11.25 15.68 38.59
C THR A 24 11.95 14.54 39.34
N LEU A 25 12.29 13.46 38.65
CA LEU A 25 12.85 12.26 39.26
C LEU A 25 14.38 12.28 39.34
N PHE A 26 15.05 12.87 38.35
CA PHE A 26 16.51 12.77 38.19
C PHE A 26 17.26 14.12 38.22
N LYS A 27 16.58 15.24 38.43
CA LYS A 27 17.20 16.58 38.40
C LYS A 27 18.38 16.77 39.36
N ASP A 28 18.36 16.12 40.52
CA ASP A 28 19.40 16.29 41.55
C ASP A 28 20.48 15.19 41.52
N LEU A 29 20.51 14.34 40.48
CA LEU A 29 21.55 13.32 40.34
C LEU A 29 22.86 13.93 39.81
N PRO A 30 24.02 13.63 40.41
CA PRO A 30 25.32 14.01 39.87
C PRO A 30 25.72 13.08 38.72
N LEU A 31 25.17 13.34 37.54
CA LEU A 31 25.48 12.66 36.28
C LEU A 31 26.69 13.32 35.59
N SER A 32 27.24 12.67 34.56
CA SER A 32 28.38 13.19 33.79
C SER A 32 28.06 14.51 33.08
N GLU A 33 26.82 14.64 32.58
CA GLU A 33 26.28 15.83 31.95
C GLU A 33 24.93 16.23 32.56
N ASP A 34 24.48 17.44 32.25
CA ASP A 34 23.22 18.02 32.72
C ASP A 34 21.98 17.43 32.01
N TYR A 35 21.83 16.10 31.96
CA TYR A 35 20.74 15.44 31.22
C TYR A 35 19.33 15.82 31.71
N PHE A 36 19.12 15.86 33.03
CA PHE A 36 17.78 16.03 33.63
C PHE A 36 17.62 17.27 34.54
N ASN A 37 18.62 18.15 34.57
CA ASN A 37 18.68 19.28 35.51
C ASN A 37 17.52 20.29 35.32
N ASN A 38 17.09 20.50 34.07
CA ASN A 38 15.95 21.35 33.74
C ASN A 38 15.09 20.70 32.64
N LEU A 39 13.91 21.29 32.40
CA LEU A 39 12.95 20.76 31.43
C LEU A 39 13.52 20.74 30.00
N ALA A 40 14.26 21.78 29.59
CA ALA A 40 14.83 21.86 28.25
C ALA A 40 15.92 20.80 28.02
N ALA A 41 16.78 20.58 29.02
CA ALA A 41 17.76 19.51 29.01
C ALA A 41 17.10 18.14 28.95
N SER A 42 16.06 17.91 29.77
CA SER A 42 15.32 16.64 29.75
C SER A 42 14.65 16.39 28.40
N LEU A 43 14.11 17.43 27.75
CA LEU A 43 13.57 17.34 26.39
C LEU A 43 14.64 16.96 25.36
N PHE A 44 15.85 17.53 25.48
CA PHE A 44 16.97 17.19 24.60
C PHE A 44 17.41 15.73 24.79
N THR A 45 17.57 15.27 26.03
CA THR A 45 17.91 13.88 26.34
C THR A 45 16.81 12.91 25.87
N LEU A 46 15.52 13.25 26.03
CA LEU A 46 14.43 12.42 25.51
C LEU A 46 14.40 12.39 23.97
N PHE A 47 14.84 13.46 23.32
CA PHE A 47 15.04 13.44 21.87
C PHE A 47 16.17 12.48 21.46
N GLN A 48 17.27 12.49 22.18
CA GLN A 48 18.35 11.51 22.01
C GLN A 48 17.87 10.07 22.27
N PHE A 49 17.00 9.86 23.26
CA PHE A 49 16.42 8.53 23.52
C PHE A 49 15.54 8.07 22.37
N MET A 50 14.75 8.98 21.79
CA MET A 50 13.96 8.71 20.60
C MET A 50 14.82 8.24 19.41
N THR A 51 16.06 8.74 19.28
CA THR A 51 17.02 8.30 18.24
C THR A 51 17.79 7.04 18.60
N MET A 52 17.30 6.26 19.58
CA MET A 52 17.90 5.01 20.08
C MET A 52 19.23 5.17 20.83
N GLU A 53 19.60 6.40 21.20
CA GLU A 53 20.80 6.70 21.95
C GLU A 53 20.47 6.87 23.44
N TRP A 54 19.90 5.83 24.03
CA TRP A 54 19.42 5.85 25.42
C TRP A 54 20.32 5.10 26.41
N SER A 55 21.13 4.17 25.90
CA SER A 55 21.79 3.17 26.75
C SER A 55 22.90 3.74 27.64
N GLU A 56 23.64 4.74 27.18
CA GLU A 56 24.75 5.36 27.92
C GLU A 56 24.22 6.16 29.12
N VAL A 57 23.33 7.11 28.86
CA VAL A 57 22.65 7.90 29.89
C VAL A 57 21.91 7.01 30.89
N THR A 58 21.25 5.95 30.41
CA THR A 58 20.55 5.01 31.30
C THR A 58 21.50 4.28 32.24
N ARG A 59 22.71 3.90 31.79
CA ARG A 59 23.70 3.23 32.63
C ARG A 59 24.17 4.14 33.76
N GLU A 60 24.41 5.42 33.48
CA GLU A 60 24.77 6.38 34.53
C GLU A 60 23.66 6.54 35.56
N VAL A 61 22.40 6.66 35.12
CA VAL A 61 21.26 6.76 36.04
C VAL A 61 21.10 5.48 36.87
N MET A 62 21.41 4.31 36.30
CA MET A 62 21.35 3.03 37.01
C MET A 62 22.37 2.87 38.13
N GLU A 63 23.46 3.65 38.14
CA GLU A 63 24.40 3.70 39.27
C GLU A 63 23.72 4.18 40.56
N TYR A 64 22.67 4.99 40.42
CA TYR A 64 21.86 5.51 41.53
C TYR A 64 20.54 4.76 41.68
N TYR A 65 19.87 4.44 40.57
CA TYR A 65 18.57 3.78 40.54
C TYR A 65 18.56 2.58 39.59
N SER A 66 18.79 1.38 40.13
CA SER A 66 18.90 0.16 39.32
C SER A 66 17.63 -0.20 38.51
N TRP A 67 16.47 0.39 38.82
CA TRP A 67 15.21 0.19 38.09
C TRP A 67 14.94 1.22 36.98
N ALA A 68 15.79 2.26 36.86
CA ALA A 68 15.56 3.38 35.96
C ALA A 68 15.55 3.02 34.46
N TRP A 69 16.08 1.85 34.09
CA TRP A 69 16.02 1.35 32.71
C TRP A 69 14.59 1.15 32.20
N ALA A 70 13.65 0.78 33.08
CA ALA A 70 12.28 0.44 32.68
C ALA A 70 11.51 1.63 32.07
N PRO A 71 11.39 2.82 32.74
CA PRO A 71 10.69 3.96 32.15
C PRO A 71 11.33 4.44 30.85
N PHE A 72 12.66 4.37 30.71
CA PHE A 72 13.35 4.77 29.49
C PHE A 72 13.09 3.83 28.32
N VAL A 73 13.16 2.51 28.54
CA VAL A 73 12.82 1.51 27.51
C VAL A 73 11.36 1.65 27.08
N ILE A 74 10.44 1.87 28.02
CA ILE A 74 9.02 2.10 27.72
C ILE A 74 8.84 3.36 26.87
N PHE A 75 9.53 4.46 27.23
CA PHE A 75 9.51 5.68 26.44
C PHE A 75 9.98 5.42 25.00
N VAL A 76 11.16 4.81 24.82
CA VAL A 76 11.75 4.53 23.51
C VAL A 76 10.83 3.65 22.66
N ALA A 77 10.22 2.62 23.26
CA ALA A 77 9.29 1.74 22.58
C ALA A 77 8.02 2.50 22.11
N ILE A 78 7.42 3.31 23.00
CA ILE A 78 6.21 4.08 22.69
C ILE A 78 6.51 5.18 21.67
N SER A 79 7.54 6.00 21.89
CA SER A 79 7.91 7.09 20.99
C SER A 79 8.30 6.57 19.62
N GLY A 80 9.09 5.48 19.57
CA GLY A 80 9.47 4.81 18.34
C GLY A 80 8.25 4.28 17.57
N PHE A 81 7.30 3.65 18.26
CA PHE A 81 6.05 3.18 17.65
C PHE A 81 5.20 4.33 17.11
N ILE A 82 5.08 5.43 17.85
CA ILE A 82 4.35 6.62 17.40
C ILE A 82 5.01 7.24 16.16
N VAL A 83 6.33 7.41 16.17
CA VAL A 83 7.09 7.94 15.03
C VAL A 83 6.97 7.02 13.81
N PHE A 84 7.06 5.71 14.01
CA PHE A 84 6.85 4.73 12.95
C PHE A 84 5.44 4.86 12.35
N ASN A 85 4.40 4.94 13.19
CA ASN A 85 3.03 5.15 12.72
C ASN A 85 2.85 6.48 12.00
N LEU A 86 3.57 7.53 12.41
CA LEU A 86 3.59 8.81 11.72
C LEU A 86 4.22 8.67 10.32
N ILE A 87 5.35 7.99 10.20
CA ILE A 87 6.02 7.72 8.92
C ILE A 87 5.09 6.94 7.98
N ILE A 88 4.48 5.85 8.46
CA ILE A 88 3.53 5.06 7.67
C ILE A 88 2.35 5.92 7.22
N ALA A 89 1.79 6.74 8.11
CA ALA A 89 0.69 7.63 7.75
C ALA A 89 1.07 8.64 6.67
N VAL A 90 2.28 9.21 6.72
CA VAL A 90 2.80 10.12 5.69
C VAL A 90 3.03 9.40 4.36
N ILE A 91 3.62 8.20 4.39
CA ILE A 91 3.85 7.39 3.19
C ILE A 91 2.51 7.01 2.54
N CYS A 92 1.52 6.56 3.32
CA CYS A 92 0.19 6.25 2.81
C CYS A 92 -0.47 7.48 2.16
N ASP A 93 -0.34 8.67 2.76
CA ASP A 93 -0.85 9.92 2.18
C ASP A 93 -0.15 10.23 0.84
N ALA A 94 1.17 10.06 0.78
CA ALA A 94 1.96 10.25 -0.45
C ALA A 94 1.59 9.24 -1.55
N VAL A 95 1.41 7.97 -1.21
CA VAL A 95 0.99 6.93 -2.17
C VAL A 95 -0.41 7.21 -2.69
N ALA A 96 -1.35 7.63 -1.83
CA ALA A 96 -2.70 7.98 -2.24
C ALA A 96 -2.73 9.16 -3.24
N ILE A 97 -1.86 10.16 -3.06
CA ILE A 97 -1.72 11.29 -3.99
C ILE A 97 -1.19 10.85 -5.36
N ILE A 98 -0.25 9.89 -5.40
CA ILE A 98 0.29 9.37 -6.65
C ILE A 98 -0.78 8.56 -7.41
N GLU A 99 -1.57 7.78 -6.68
CA GLU A 99 -2.65 6.97 -7.25
C GLU A 99 -3.81 7.85 -7.73
N SER A 100 -4.16 8.92 -7.00
CA SER A 100 -5.15 9.90 -7.45
C SER A 100 -4.68 10.69 -8.66
N GLY A 101 -3.40 11.07 -8.75
CA GLY A 101 -2.86 11.72 -9.95
C GLY A 101 -2.85 10.84 -11.19
N LYS A 102 -2.82 9.51 -11.01
CA LYS A 102 -2.96 8.52 -12.08
C LYS A 102 -4.42 8.31 -12.47
N HIS A 103 -5.34 8.42 -11.50
CA HIS A 103 -6.77 8.49 -11.76
C HIS A 103 -7.19 9.82 -12.38
N ASP A 104 -6.53 10.95 -12.12
CA ASP A 104 -6.83 12.25 -12.73
C ASP A 104 -6.41 12.34 -14.21
N ASP A 105 -5.43 11.57 -14.68
CA ASP A 105 -5.19 11.40 -16.11
C ASP A 105 -6.26 10.50 -16.78
N ASP A 106 -6.92 9.63 -16.01
CA ASP A 106 -8.15 8.93 -16.42
C ASP A 106 -9.42 9.79 -16.19
N GLU A 107 -9.48 10.72 -15.23
CA GLU A 107 -10.66 11.53 -14.84
C GLU A 107 -10.65 12.96 -15.42
N ARG A 108 -9.54 13.45 -15.99
CA ARG A 108 -9.59 14.54 -16.99
C ARG A 108 -10.28 14.10 -18.29
N SER A 109 -10.57 12.81 -18.40
CA SER A 109 -11.56 12.34 -19.35
C SER A 109 -13.01 12.36 -18.82
N VAL A 110 -13.28 12.66 -17.53
CA VAL A 110 -14.60 12.47 -16.87
C VAL A 110 -15.20 13.73 -16.19
N GLY A 111 -14.47 14.84 -16.07
CA GLY A 111 -14.87 16.01 -15.26
C GLY A 111 -15.52 17.20 -16.00
N GLY A 112 -16.43 17.00 -16.96
CA GLY A 112 -17.34 18.04 -17.43
C GLY A 112 -18.79 17.62 -17.16
N GLN A 113 -19.61 18.42 -16.50
CA GLN A 113 -20.98 18.07 -16.06
C GLN A 113 -22.01 17.74 -17.21
N THR A 114 -21.52 17.46 -18.42
CA THR A 114 -22.25 16.92 -19.58
C THR A 114 -21.76 15.51 -19.99
N ASP A 115 -20.85 14.91 -19.20
CA ASP A 115 -19.95 13.84 -19.66
C ASP A 115 -20.27 12.45 -19.07
N GLY A 116 -20.97 12.34 -17.94
CA GLY A 116 -21.37 11.03 -17.39
C GLY A 116 -22.23 10.17 -18.33
N THR A 117 -23.09 10.81 -19.14
CA THR A 117 -23.87 10.13 -20.20
C THR A 117 -23.00 9.75 -21.40
N ARG A 118 -21.97 10.55 -21.73
CA ARG A 118 -21.09 10.32 -22.89
C ARG A 118 -20.00 9.28 -22.59
N ILE A 119 -19.52 9.20 -21.35
CA ILE A 119 -18.60 8.16 -20.89
C ILE A 119 -19.29 6.80 -20.91
N ASP A 120 -20.52 6.69 -20.41
CA ASP A 120 -21.27 5.44 -20.48
C ASP A 120 -21.61 5.07 -21.94
N GLU A 121 -22.00 6.04 -22.78
CA GLU A 121 -22.20 5.80 -24.22
C GLU A 121 -20.92 5.36 -24.94
N SER A 122 -19.75 5.94 -24.61
CA SER A 122 -18.48 5.58 -25.24
C SER A 122 -17.96 4.21 -24.76
N THR A 123 -18.20 3.89 -23.49
CA THR A 123 -17.86 2.60 -22.87
C THR A 123 -18.77 1.51 -23.42
N GLN A 124 -20.07 1.76 -23.50
CA GLN A 124 -21.04 0.87 -24.15
C GLN A 124 -20.75 0.70 -25.64
N LYS A 125 -20.38 1.77 -26.37
CA LYS A 125 -19.97 1.66 -27.78
C LYS A 125 -18.73 0.80 -27.95
N LYS A 126 -17.72 0.95 -27.09
CA LYS A 126 -16.52 0.09 -27.13
C LYS A 126 -16.87 -1.36 -26.82
N ILE A 127 -17.71 -1.64 -25.82
CA ILE A 127 -18.19 -2.98 -25.51
C ILE A 127 -18.99 -3.57 -26.69
N GLN A 128 -19.83 -2.77 -27.33
CA GLN A 128 -20.62 -3.19 -28.48
C GLN A 128 -19.74 -3.46 -29.69
N ASP A 129 -18.71 -2.65 -29.92
CA ASP A 129 -17.76 -2.83 -31.00
C ASP A 129 -16.85 -4.05 -30.77
N LEU A 130 -16.35 -4.23 -29.55
CA LEU A 130 -15.60 -5.43 -29.14
C LEU A 130 -16.44 -6.70 -29.32
N ASN A 131 -17.71 -6.69 -28.91
CA ASN A 131 -18.62 -7.82 -29.14
C ASN A 131 -18.86 -8.09 -30.63
N LYS A 132 -18.97 -7.05 -31.46
CA LYS A 132 -19.06 -7.19 -32.92
C LYS A 132 -17.79 -7.79 -33.51
N GLN A 133 -16.61 -7.32 -33.10
CA GLN A 133 -15.32 -7.84 -33.55
C GLN A 133 -15.15 -9.30 -33.12
N LEU A 134 -15.48 -9.65 -31.87
CA LEU A 134 -15.45 -11.02 -31.37
C LEU A 134 -16.36 -11.94 -32.18
N THR A 135 -17.58 -11.48 -32.47
CA THR A 135 -18.54 -12.21 -33.31
C THR A 135 -17.99 -12.41 -34.72
N GLY A 136 -17.38 -11.37 -35.31
CA GLY A 136 -16.73 -11.44 -36.63
C GLY A 136 -15.58 -12.45 -36.67
N LEU A 137 -14.73 -12.47 -35.64
CA LEU A 137 -13.65 -13.46 -35.51
C LEU A 137 -14.19 -14.88 -35.37
N VAL A 138 -15.23 -15.09 -34.56
CA VAL A 138 -15.88 -16.41 -34.43
C VAL A 138 -16.46 -16.88 -35.77
N PHE A 139 -17.06 -15.97 -36.54
CA PHE A 139 -17.56 -16.29 -37.88
C PHE A 139 -16.43 -16.63 -38.86
N ALA A 140 -15.35 -15.83 -38.88
CA ALA A 140 -14.18 -16.11 -39.71
C ALA A 140 -13.52 -17.45 -39.34
N GLN A 141 -13.45 -17.77 -38.06
CA GLN A 141 -12.93 -19.04 -37.56
C GLN A 141 -13.81 -20.21 -38.00
N ARG A 142 -15.14 -20.10 -37.90
CA ARG A 142 -16.07 -21.12 -38.40
C ARG A 142 -15.94 -21.32 -39.90
N GLN A 143 -15.77 -20.24 -40.66
CA GLN A 143 -15.56 -20.32 -42.11
C GLN A 143 -14.25 -21.05 -42.44
N MET A 144 -13.19 -20.78 -41.69
CA MET A 144 -11.91 -21.47 -41.86
C MET A 144 -12.04 -22.97 -41.55
N GLN A 145 -12.76 -23.33 -40.49
CA GLN A 145 -13.09 -24.73 -40.18
C GLN A 145 -13.83 -25.40 -41.34
N GLN A 146 -14.85 -24.74 -41.91
CA GLN A 146 -15.55 -25.28 -43.08
C GLN A 146 -14.65 -25.40 -44.33
N GLN A 147 -13.71 -24.48 -44.52
CA GLN A 147 -12.74 -24.60 -45.62
C GLN A 147 -11.80 -25.79 -45.42
N ILE A 148 -11.33 -26.02 -44.19
CA ILE A 148 -10.50 -27.18 -43.86
C ILE A 148 -11.30 -28.46 -44.11
N ASP A 149 -12.56 -28.52 -43.66
CA ASP A 149 -13.41 -29.68 -43.89
C ASP A 149 -13.61 -29.92 -45.38
N ASN A 150 -13.91 -28.88 -46.17
CA ASN A 150 -14.09 -29.00 -47.61
C ASN A 150 -12.80 -29.43 -48.33
N LEU A 151 -11.65 -28.85 -47.99
CA LEU A 151 -10.35 -29.25 -48.54
C LEU A 151 -9.98 -30.67 -48.16
N THR A 152 -10.32 -31.08 -46.93
CA THR A 152 -10.14 -32.45 -46.46
C THR A 152 -10.99 -33.40 -47.31
N ARG A 153 -12.29 -33.10 -47.50
CA ARG A 153 -13.15 -33.91 -48.37
C ARG A 153 -12.65 -33.98 -49.81
N GLU A 154 -12.22 -32.86 -50.37
CA GLU A 154 -11.69 -32.79 -51.73
C GLU A 154 -10.39 -33.59 -51.87
N TYR A 155 -9.49 -33.49 -50.89
CA TYR A 155 -8.26 -34.29 -50.83
C TYR A 155 -8.56 -35.80 -50.80
N TYR A 156 -9.47 -36.24 -49.92
CA TYR A 156 -9.85 -37.65 -49.83
C TYR A 156 -10.57 -38.17 -51.08
N ALA A 157 -11.41 -37.34 -51.72
CA ALA A 157 -12.09 -37.68 -52.98
C ALA A 157 -11.11 -37.85 -54.16
N LEU A 158 -10.08 -37.00 -54.26
CA LEU A 158 -9.02 -37.11 -55.26
C LEU A 158 -8.13 -38.34 -55.05
N GLN A 159 -7.98 -38.80 -53.80
CA GLN A 159 -7.18 -39.97 -53.45
C GLN A 159 -7.97 -41.29 -53.48
N GLY A 160 -9.29 -41.23 -53.71
CA GLY A 160 -10.17 -42.40 -53.77
C GLY A 160 -10.40 -43.09 -52.43
N ILE A 161 -10.17 -42.39 -51.31
CA ILE A 161 -10.28 -42.92 -49.94
C ILE A 161 -11.62 -42.43 -49.34
N PRO A 162 -12.54 -43.33 -48.91
CA PRO A 162 -13.82 -42.91 -48.35
C PRO A 162 -13.62 -42.21 -46.99
N LEU A 163 -14.36 -41.12 -46.78
CA LEU A 163 -14.43 -40.36 -45.51
C LEU A 163 -15.24 -41.15 -44.47
N ASP A 164 -14.69 -42.24 -43.94
CA ASP A 164 -15.28 -42.90 -42.77
C ASP A 164 -14.69 -42.28 -41.50
N GLY A 165 -15.42 -41.31 -40.95
CA GLY A 165 -15.13 -40.75 -39.62
C GLY A 165 -15.71 -41.65 -38.53
N PRO A 166 -15.24 -41.53 -37.27
CA PRO A 166 -15.62 -42.38 -36.15
C PRO A 166 -17.00 -42.02 -35.60
N ASP A 167 -18.02 -42.00 -36.46
CA ASP A 167 -19.43 -42.14 -36.07
C ASP A 167 -19.87 -43.52 -36.58
N GLY A 168 -19.25 -44.55 -35.99
CA GLY A 168 -19.72 -45.92 -36.10
C GLY A 168 -21.04 -46.04 -35.36
N GLU A 169 -22.15 -45.90 -36.08
CA GLU A 169 -23.37 -46.61 -35.69
C GLU A 169 -23.20 -48.07 -36.13
N THR A 170 -22.82 -48.94 -35.20
CA THR A 170 -22.94 -50.38 -35.37
C THR A 170 -24.40 -50.78 -35.48
N ALA A 171 -24.67 -51.67 -36.44
CA ALA A 171 -25.90 -52.40 -36.60
C ALA A 171 -26.56 -52.85 -35.27
N ALA A 172 -27.84 -52.49 -35.11
CA ALA A 172 -28.93 -53.36 -34.69
C ALA A 172 -30.23 -52.82 -35.30
#